data_AF-A0A7V2HXX5-F1
#
_entry.id   AF-A0A7V2HXX5-F1
#
_cell.length_a   1.000
_cell.length_b   1.000
_cell.length_c   1.000
_cell.angle_alpha   90.00
_cell.angle_beta   90.00
_cell.angle_gamma   90.00
#
_symmetry.space_group_name_H-M   'P 1'
#
loop_
_entity.id
_entity.type
_entity.pdbx_description
1 polymer ?
#
loop_
_entity_poly.entity_id
_entity_poly.type
_entity_poly.pdbx_seq_one_letter_code
_entity_poly.pdbx_strand_id
1 'polypeptide(L)'
;MLKFTIKPYDVLFFGSGKPFNVGESVQSIFPPHPTTFAGAICSKISSQKGIDVSKILKAVYGPFIEKDGKIYFPKPQNIFGERKKEDIKNLFIVEPMELTLKLFSYENTNKPKEIEKLPIYKGDEEIESFDGFISIEGLKAWINNQKIDEKHILKTKDIFEYDQRIGVKIDPSLYSVGGKEDSLYRIKFLQLKKDISFVFWADFDFQNNELKKAELFSENDILNFFNNEPKVLKLGGEMRNVRYKVE
;
A
#
# COMPACT_ATOMS: atom_id res chain seq x y z
N MET A 1 -7.68 -2.84 18.94
CA MET A 1 -6.76 -2.88 17.77
C MET A 1 -5.85 -1.68 17.87
N LEU A 2 -4.56 -1.83 17.54
CA LEU A 2 -3.60 -0.74 17.62
C LEU A 2 -3.38 -0.10 16.25
N LYS A 3 -3.38 1.23 16.21
CA LYS A 3 -3.08 2.05 15.03
C LYS A 3 -1.60 2.36 14.99
N PHE A 4 -0.98 2.09 13.86
CA PHE A 4 0.41 2.43 13.58
C PHE A 4 0.47 3.50 12.50
N THR A 5 1.16 4.60 12.79
CA THR A 5 1.47 5.65 11.81
C THR A 5 2.95 5.62 11.49
N ILE A 6 3.29 5.38 10.23
CA ILE A 6 4.66 5.15 9.75
C ILE A 6 5.11 6.32 8.90
N LYS A 7 6.27 6.88 9.26
CA LYS A 7 6.97 7.88 8.46
C LYS A 7 8.36 7.36 8.07
N PRO A 8 8.67 7.25 6.77
CA PRO A 8 10.01 6.90 6.33
C PRO A 8 11.04 7.96 6.71
N TYR A 9 12.28 7.53 6.96
CA TYR A 9 13.41 8.46 7.11
C TYR A 9 13.94 8.95 5.75
N ASP A 10 13.87 8.07 4.75
CA ASP A 10 14.32 8.29 3.37
C ASP A 10 13.35 7.50 2.47
N VAL A 11 13.84 6.97 1.36
CA VAL A 11 13.07 6.16 0.43
C VAL A 11 12.80 4.74 0.92
N LEU A 12 11.72 4.13 0.41
CA LEU A 12 11.31 2.76 0.69
C LEU A 12 11.36 1.88 -0.55
N PHE A 13 11.55 0.58 -0.35
CA PHE A 13 11.43 -0.40 -1.43
C PHE A 13 10.48 -1.52 -1.06
N PHE A 14 9.45 -1.70 -1.87
CA PHE A 14 8.50 -2.79 -1.77
C PHE A 14 8.59 -3.64 -3.04
N GLY A 15 9.13 -4.85 -2.93
CA GLY A 15 9.34 -5.73 -4.07
C GLY A 15 8.02 -6.19 -4.70
N SER A 16 8.01 -6.32 -6.04
CA SER A 16 6.83 -6.74 -6.80
C SER A 16 6.71 -8.26 -6.99
N GLY A 17 7.59 -9.05 -6.35
CA GLY A 17 7.72 -10.49 -6.59
C GLY A 17 8.34 -10.87 -7.94
N LYS A 18 8.68 -9.89 -8.79
CA LYS A 18 9.49 -10.14 -9.99
C LYS A 18 10.91 -10.50 -9.57
N PRO A 19 11.61 -11.37 -10.32
CA PRO A 19 13.03 -11.60 -10.11
C PRO A 19 13.77 -10.27 -10.02
N PHE A 20 14.72 -10.20 -9.11
CA PHE A 20 15.62 -9.06 -8.94
C PHE A 20 17.02 -9.54 -9.26
N ASN A 21 17.28 -9.69 -10.56
CA ASN A 21 18.59 -10.10 -11.04
C ASN A 21 19.44 -8.87 -11.40
N VAL A 22 20.74 -9.11 -11.51
CA VAL A 22 21.68 -8.04 -11.82
C VAL A 22 21.53 -7.61 -13.27
N GLY A 23 21.62 -6.30 -13.53
CA GLY A 23 21.29 -5.69 -14.83
C GLY A 23 19.81 -5.31 -15.00
N GLU A 24 18.90 -5.80 -14.15
CA GLU A 24 17.49 -5.44 -14.22
C GLU A 24 17.17 -4.12 -13.50
N SER A 25 16.09 -3.47 -13.95
CA SER A 25 15.53 -2.29 -13.30
C SER A 25 14.28 -2.72 -12.53
N VAL A 26 14.33 -2.63 -11.21
CA VAL A 26 13.17 -2.91 -10.35
C VAL A 26 12.53 -1.63 -9.86
N GLN A 27 11.22 -1.69 -9.66
CA GLN A 27 10.42 -0.57 -9.17
C GLN A 27 9.62 -1.00 -7.95
N SER A 28 9.65 -0.16 -6.92
CA SER A 28 8.83 -0.36 -5.74
C SER A 28 7.35 -0.35 -6.10
N ILE A 29 6.61 -1.34 -5.62
CA ILE A 29 5.15 -1.37 -5.80
C ILE A 29 4.46 -0.34 -4.91
N PHE A 30 3.28 0.09 -5.36
CA PHE A 30 2.37 0.90 -4.58
C PHE A 30 0.91 0.59 -4.98
N PRO A 31 -0.04 0.47 -4.04
CA PRO A 31 0.18 0.45 -2.58
C PRO A 31 0.98 -0.78 -2.13
N PRO A 32 1.74 -0.70 -1.02
CA PRO A 32 2.49 -1.84 -0.52
C PRO A 32 1.59 -2.91 0.12
N HIS A 33 2.05 -4.15 0.14
CA HIS A 33 1.27 -5.25 0.72
C HIS A 33 1.17 -5.16 2.26
N PRO A 34 -0.02 -5.42 2.85
CA PRO A 34 -0.23 -5.45 4.30
C PRO A 34 0.76 -6.37 5.03
N THR A 35 1.13 -7.48 4.40
CA THR A 35 2.07 -8.47 4.93
C THR A 35 3.45 -7.90 5.21
N THR A 36 3.87 -6.85 4.51
CA THR A 36 5.16 -6.18 4.77
C THR A 36 5.12 -5.43 6.11
N PHE A 37 3.98 -4.84 6.45
CA PHE A 37 3.78 -4.14 7.72
C PHE A 37 3.60 -5.14 8.87
N ALA A 38 2.85 -6.21 8.64
CA ALA A 38 2.76 -7.35 9.56
C ALA A 38 4.15 -7.92 9.88
N GLY A 39 4.95 -8.17 8.84
CA GLY A 39 6.32 -8.64 8.97
C GLY A 39 7.18 -7.68 9.81
N ALA A 40 7.10 -6.37 9.56
CA ALA A 40 7.87 -5.37 10.31
C ALA A 40 7.57 -5.39 11.82
N ILE A 41 6.30 -5.41 12.21
CA ILE A 41 5.91 -5.46 13.64
C ILE A 41 6.28 -6.80 14.28
N CYS A 42 6.04 -7.92 13.58
CA CYS A 42 6.38 -9.26 14.03
C CYS A 42 7.89 -9.44 14.18
N SER A 43 8.70 -8.93 13.25
CA SER A 43 10.16 -8.98 13.34
C SER A 43 10.68 -8.22 14.56
N LYS A 44 10.12 -7.05 14.90
CA LYS A 44 10.51 -6.34 16.12
C LYS A 44 10.20 -7.16 17.38
N ILE A 45 8.98 -7.70 17.48
CA ILE A 45 8.56 -8.54 18.62
C ILE A 45 9.48 -9.76 18.73
N SER A 46 9.66 -10.51 17.63
CA SER A 46 10.51 -11.70 17.61
C SER A 46 11.96 -11.39 18.01
N SER A 47 12.53 -10.30 17.49
CA SER A 47 13.91 -9.91 17.80
C SER A 47 14.15 -9.54 19.27
N GLN A 48 13.14 -9.02 19.96
CA GLN A 48 13.27 -8.53 21.34
C GLN A 48 12.75 -9.52 22.39
N LYS A 49 11.76 -10.35 22.02
CA LYS A 49 11.11 -11.31 22.93
C LYS A 49 11.46 -12.76 22.63
N GLY A 50 12.08 -13.06 21.49
CA GLY A 50 12.52 -14.41 21.14
C GLY A 50 11.40 -15.42 20.94
N ILE A 51 10.20 -14.96 20.57
CA ILE A 51 9.01 -15.80 20.38
C ILE A 51 8.74 -16.09 18.90
N ASP A 52 7.94 -17.14 18.65
CA ASP A 52 7.35 -17.35 17.32
C ASP A 52 6.19 -16.37 17.10
N VAL A 53 6.25 -15.66 15.98
CA VAL A 53 5.32 -14.59 15.61
C VAL A 53 4.40 -14.98 14.44
N SER A 54 4.44 -16.24 14.02
CA SER A 54 3.67 -16.75 12.87
C SER A 54 2.14 -16.60 13.03
N LYS A 55 1.63 -16.62 14.27
CA LYS A 55 0.18 -16.61 14.57
C LYS A 55 -0.22 -15.61 15.65
N ILE A 56 0.60 -14.59 15.92
CA ILE A 56 0.31 -13.60 16.98
C ILE A 56 -0.64 -12.49 16.53
N LEU A 57 -0.90 -12.38 15.22
CA LEU A 57 -1.83 -11.40 14.62
C LEU A 57 -3.07 -12.12 14.10
N LYS A 58 -4.25 -11.59 14.42
CA LYS A 58 -5.53 -11.99 13.80
C LYS A 58 -5.68 -11.37 12.41
N ALA A 59 -5.35 -10.08 12.31
CA ALA A 59 -5.51 -9.31 11.09
C ALA A 59 -4.61 -8.07 11.07
N VAL A 60 -4.28 -7.63 9.85
CA VAL A 60 -3.66 -6.32 9.59
C VAL A 60 -4.47 -5.60 8.54
N TYR A 61 -4.90 -4.38 8.83
CA TYR A 61 -5.74 -3.56 7.96
C TYR A 61 -4.93 -2.38 7.44
N GLY A 62 -4.78 -2.29 6.12
CA GLY A 62 -3.97 -1.28 5.44
C GLY A 62 -2.83 -1.92 4.64
N PRO A 63 -1.78 -1.16 4.30
CA PRO A 63 -1.57 0.24 4.64
C PRO A 63 -2.54 1.17 3.89
N PHE A 64 -2.97 2.22 4.58
CA PHE A 64 -3.68 3.36 4.03
C PHE A 64 -2.78 4.60 4.06
N ILE A 65 -3.26 5.70 3.50
CA ILE A 65 -2.51 6.95 3.40
C ILE A 65 -3.10 7.97 4.37
N GLU A 66 -2.26 8.58 5.18
CA GLU A 66 -2.63 9.71 6.03
C GLU A 66 -1.99 10.99 5.49
N LYS A 67 -2.80 12.02 5.29
CA LYS A 67 -2.39 13.37 4.90
C LYS A 67 -3.21 14.39 5.69
N ASP A 68 -2.53 15.32 6.37
CA ASP A 68 -3.16 16.38 7.18
C ASP A 68 -4.20 15.85 8.19
N GLY A 69 -3.90 14.71 8.82
CA GLY A 69 -4.79 14.04 9.78
C GLY A 69 -6.00 13.32 9.17
N LYS A 70 -6.16 13.36 7.85
CA LYS A 70 -7.21 12.62 7.13
C LYS A 70 -6.64 11.33 6.55
N ILE A 71 -7.46 10.28 6.62
CA ILE A 71 -7.10 8.95 6.10
C ILE A 71 -7.78 8.75 4.75
N TYR A 72 -6.99 8.27 3.81
CA TYR A 72 -7.35 8.01 2.43
C TYR A 72 -7.23 6.52 2.11
N PHE A 73 -8.28 6.01 1.48
CA PHE A 73 -8.47 4.61 1.11
C PHE A 73 -8.30 4.45 -0.40
N PRO A 74 -7.90 3.28 -0.90
CA PRO A 74 -7.98 3.00 -2.33
C PRO A 74 -9.38 3.36 -2.85
N LYS A 75 -9.47 4.19 -3.89
CA LYS A 75 -10.78 4.59 -4.40
C LYS A 75 -11.51 3.37 -4.97
N PRO A 76 -12.85 3.30 -4.84
CA PRO A 76 -13.65 2.35 -5.60
C PRO A 76 -13.35 2.42 -7.10
N GLN A 77 -13.24 1.26 -7.74
CA GLN A 77 -12.84 1.16 -9.14
C GLN A 77 -13.89 1.70 -10.12
N ASN A 78 -15.14 1.84 -9.66
CA ASN A 78 -16.22 2.46 -10.42
C ASN A 78 -16.21 4.00 -10.40
N ILE A 79 -15.22 4.64 -9.77
CA ILE A 79 -15.04 6.10 -9.80
C ILE A 79 -14.08 6.46 -10.94
N PHE A 80 -14.57 7.24 -11.90
CA PHE A 80 -13.87 7.67 -13.11
C PHE A 80 -13.74 9.20 -13.15
N GLY A 81 -12.77 9.68 -13.92
CA GLY A 81 -12.56 11.09 -14.21
C GLY A 81 -12.75 11.38 -15.70
N GLU A 82 -12.66 12.65 -16.07
CA GLU A 82 -12.66 13.07 -17.48
C GLU A 82 -11.41 12.56 -18.22
N ARG A 83 -11.60 12.06 -19.44
CA ARG A 83 -10.51 11.51 -20.25
C ARG A 83 -9.48 12.58 -20.64
N LYS A 84 -8.19 12.21 -20.61
CA LYS A 84 -7.00 13.01 -20.97
C LYS A 84 -6.86 14.31 -20.17
N LYS A 85 -7.50 14.42 -19.01
CA LYS A 85 -7.31 15.57 -18.13
C LYS A 85 -6.44 15.19 -16.96
N GLU A 86 -5.36 15.95 -16.79
CA GLU A 86 -4.48 15.77 -15.64
C GLU A 86 -5.19 16.12 -14.33
N ASP A 87 -6.08 17.11 -14.36
CA ASP A 87 -6.90 17.54 -13.24
C ASP A 87 -8.31 16.95 -13.24
N ILE A 88 -8.71 16.42 -12.08
CA ILE A 88 -10.00 15.75 -11.91
C ILE A 88 -10.95 16.79 -11.37
N LYS A 89 -11.66 17.46 -12.28
CA LYS A 89 -12.70 18.43 -11.91
C LYS A 89 -14.05 17.76 -11.72
N ASN A 90 -14.36 16.83 -12.63
CA ASN A 90 -15.60 16.07 -12.63
C ASN A 90 -15.32 14.60 -12.33
N LEU A 91 -16.20 14.01 -11.52
CA LEU A 91 -16.17 12.61 -11.14
C LEU A 91 -17.43 11.92 -11.64
N PHE A 92 -17.25 10.72 -12.18
CA PHE A 92 -18.32 9.92 -12.75
C PHE A 92 -18.34 8.55 -12.06
N ILE A 93 -19.54 8.09 -11.72
CA ILE A 93 -19.75 6.79 -11.10
C ILE A 93 -20.32 5.84 -12.14
N VAL A 94 -19.61 4.74 -12.37
CA VAL A 94 -19.99 3.72 -13.35
C VAL A 94 -20.71 2.57 -12.64
N GLU A 95 -22.02 2.52 -12.75
CA GLU A 95 -22.82 1.50 -12.06
C GLU A 95 -23.02 0.24 -12.91
N PRO A 96 -23.07 -0.95 -12.30
CA PRO A 96 -23.44 -2.18 -12.98
C PRO A 96 -24.88 -2.08 -13.50
N MET A 97 -25.07 -2.38 -14.79
CA MET A 97 -26.37 -2.36 -15.43
C MET A 97 -26.68 -3.71 -16.08
N GLU A 98 -27.94 -4.15 -15.95
CA GLU A 98 -28.49 -5.25 -16.72
C GLU A 98 -28.62 -4.83 -18.19
N LEU A 99 -27.98 -5.59 -19.07
CA LEU A 99 -27.94 -5.28 -20.48
C LEU A 99 -28.36 -6.50 -21.27
N THR A 100 -29.52 -6.40 -21.91
CA THR A 100 -29.97 -7.36 -22.92
C THR A 100 -29.38 -6.97 -24.29
N LEU A 101 -28.05 -6.82 -24.36
CA LEU A 101 -27.36 -6.46 -25.61
C LEU A 101 -26.88 -7.73 -26.31
N LYS A 102 -27.41 -8.01 -27.51
CA LYS A 102 -26.99 -9.16 -28.35
C LYS A 102 -25.48 -9.19 -28.61
N LEU A 103 -24.84 -8.02 -28.64
CA LEU A 103 -23.40 -7.86 -28.90
C LEU A 103 -22.52 -8.35 -27.73
N PHE A 104 -23.03 -8.30 -26.49
CA PHE A 104 -22.29 -8.70 -25.28
C PHE A 104 -22.87 -9.97 -24.63
N SER A 105 -23.45 -10.86 -25.44
CA SER A 105 -23.89 -12.16 -24.96
C SER A 105 -22.71 -13.07 -24.64
N TYR A 106 -22.92 -14.01 -23.72
CA TYR A 106 -21.93 -15.06 -23.40
C TYR A 106 -21.61 -15.94 -24.62
N GLU A 107 -22.54 -16.02 -25.59
CA GLU A 107 -22.38 -16.81 -26.81
C GLU A 107 -21.40 -16.14 -27.80
N ASN A 108 -21.26 -14.80 -27.72
CA ASN A 108 -20.48 -14.01 -28.67
C ASN A 108 -19.22 -13.40 -28.07
N THR A 109 -18.96 -13.62 -26.77
CA THR A 109 -17.82 -13.01 -26.05
C THR A 109 -17.19 -14.01 -25.08
N ASN A 110 -16.02 -13.69 -24.52
CA ASN A 110 -15.38 -14.46 -23.45
C ASN A 110 -15.99 -14.18 -22.05
N LYS A 111 -17.16 -13.54 -22.00
CA LYS A 111 -17.88 -13.22 -20.77
C LYS A 111 -18.50 -14.50 -20.17
N PRO A 112 -18.22 -14.81 -18.89
CA PRO A 112 -18.90 -15.91 -18.21
C PRO A 112 -20.42 -15.71 -18.18
N LYS A 113 -21.17 -16.82 -18.28
CA LYS A 113 -22.63 -16.80 -18.34
C LYS A 113 -23.27 -16.20 -17.09
N GLU A 114 -22.58 -16.31 -15.95
CA GLU A 114 -23.00 -15.84 -14.63
C GLU A 114 -22.92 -14.31 -14.48
N ILE A 115 -22.15 -13.64 -15.35
CA ILE A 115 -22.08 -12.18 -15.32
C ILE A 115 -23.28 -11.66 -16.10
N GLU A 116 -24.28 -11.09 -15.44
CA GLU A 116 -25.44 -10.49 -16.12
C GLU A 116 -25.31 -8.97 -16.26
N LYS A 117 -24.63 -8.34 -15.29
CA LYS A 117 -24.44 -6.89 -15.23
C LYS A 117 -23.05 -6.51 -15.71
N LEU A 118 -22.96 -5.42 -16.45
CA LEU A 118 -21.67 -4.81 -16.81
C LEU A 118 -21.65 -3.36 -16.31
N PRO A 119 -20.49 -2.89 -15.81
CA PRO A 119 -20.32 -1.49 -15.47
C PRO A 119 -20.35 -0.66 -16.76
N ILE A 120 -21.40 0.14 -16.95
CA ILE A 120 -21.56 0.98 -18.14
C ILE A 120 -21.80 2.43 -17.75
N TYR A 121 -21.05 3.31 -18.40
CA TYR A 121 -21.30 4.73 -18.40
C TYR A 121 -22.23 5.11 -19.55
N LYS A 122 -23.30 5.85 -19.25
CA LYS A 122 -24.30 6.30 -20.23
C LYS A 122 -24.28 7.81 -20.49
N GLY A 123 -23.34 8.55 -19.92
CA GLY A 123 -23.18 9.97 -20.21
C GLY A 123 -22.51 10.19 -21.56
N ASP A 124 -22.54 11.44 -22.01
CA ASP A 124 -21.93 11.87 -23.28
C ASP A 124 -20.42 12.13 -23.13
N GLU A 125 -19.94 12.24 -21.89
CA GLU A 125 -18.55 12.51 -21.57
C GLU A 125 -17.65 11.31 -21.84
N GLU A 126 -16.47 11.57 -22.40
CA GLU A 126 -15.41 10.57 -22.40
C GLU A 126 -14.78 10.48 -21.01
N ILE A 127 -14.85 9.30 -20.40
CA ILE A 127 -14.33 9.04 -19.06
C ILE A 127 -13.18 8.03 -19.08
N GLU A 128 -12.28 8.11 -18.10
CA GLU A 128 -11.21 7.12 -17.90
C GLU A 128 -10.92 6.86 -16.42
N SER A 129 -10.30 5.72 -16.14
CA SER A 129 -9.79 5.41 -14.81
C SER A 129 -8.57 6.27 -14.52
N PHE A 130 -8.37 6.60 -13.25
CA PHE A 130 -7.20 7.33 -12.78
C PHE A 130 -6.67 6.70 -11.49
N ASP A 131 -5.40 6.94 -11.19
CA ASP A 131 -4.80 6.47 -9.94
C ASP A 131 -5.01 7.48 -8.81
N GLY A 132 -5.66 7.03 -7.74
CA GLY A 132 -5.93 7.88 -6.60
C GLY A 132 -6.63 7.16 -5.45
N PHE A 133 -6.72 7.89 -4.36
CA PHE A 133 -7.31 7.47 -3.10
C PHE A 133 -8.48 8.39 -2.78
N ILE A 134 -9.42 7.90 -1.98
CA ILE A 134 -10.60 8.62 -1.53
C ILE A 134 -10.53 8.84 -0.01
N SER A 135 -10.85 10.05 0.45
CA SER A 135 -10.93 10.35 1.88
C SER A 135 -12.05 9.55 2.54
N ILE A 136 -12.01 9.40 3.86
CA ILE A 136 -13.08 8.72 4.61
C ILE A 136 -14.45 9.36 4.40
N GLU A 137 -14.51 10.69 4.27
CA GLU A 137 -15.76 11.42 3.99
C GLU A 137 -16.26 11.11 2.58
N GLY A 138 -15.37 11.10 1.59
CA GLY A 138 -15.71 10.71 0.22
C GLY A 138 -16.18 9.27 0.11
N LEU A 139 -15.53 8.35 0.84
CA LEU A 139 -15.92 6.94 0.83
C LEU A 139 -17.30 6.74 1.46
N LYS A 140 -17.59 7.43 2.57
CA LYS A 140 -18.94 7.44 3.17
C LYS A 140 -19.97 8.04 2.21
N ALA A 141 -19.63 9.12 1.52
CA ALA A 141 -20.50 9.70 0.51
C ALA A 141 -20.79 8.69 -0.61
N TRP A 142 -19.75 8.02 -1.13
CA TRP A 142 -19.87 6.97 -2.15
C TRP A 142 -20.80 5.83 -1.72
N ILE A 143 -20.56 5.25 -0.53
CA ILE A 143 -21.39 4.14 0.00
C ILE A 143 -22.86 4.53 0.12
N ASN A 144 -23.13 5.79 0.47
CA ASN A 144 -24.49 6.31 0.64
C ASN A 144 -25.07 6.91 -0.64
N ASN A 145 -24.45 6.70 -1.81
CA ASN A 145 -24.85 7.28 -3.10
C ASN A 145 -24.97 8.82 -3.07
N GLN A 146 -24.14 9.47 -2.27
CA GLN A 146 -24.03 10.92 -2.19
C GLN A 146 -22.95 11.43 -3.14
N LYS A 147 -23.01 12.73 -3.46
CA LYS A 147 -22.06 13.37 -4.36
C LYS A 147 -20.63 13.31 -3.80
N ILE A 148 -19.68 12.92 -4.66
CA ILE A 148 -18.25 12.97 -4.40
C ILE A 148 -17.66 14.08 -5.27
N ASP A 149 -16.82 14.93 -4.68
CA ASP A 149 -16.12 15.99 -5.41
C ASP A 149 -14.60 15.76 -5.36
N GLU A 150 -13.86 16.53 -6.16
CA GLU A 150 -12.39 16.49 -6.25
C GLU A 150 -11.67 16.58 -4.90
N LYS A 151 -12.23 17.33 -3.93
CA LYS A 151 -11.67 17.51 -2.58
C LYS A 151 -11.57 16.22 -1.77
N HIS A 152 -12.34 15.19 -2.16
CA HIS A 152 -12.29 13.88 -1.53
C HIS A 152 -11.20 13.00 -2.14
N ILE A 153 -10.60 13.40 -3.26
CA ILE A 153 -9.64 12.58 -4.01
C ILE A 153 -8.22 13.07 -3.73
N LEU A 154 -7.35 12.11 -3.41
CA LEU A 154 -5.91 12.30 -3.32
C LEU A 154 -5.23 11.50 -4.44
N LYS A 155 -4.65 12.18 -5.42
CA LYS A 155 -3.99 11.49 -6.54
C LYS A 155 -2.70 10.84 -6.11
N THR A 156 -2.32 9.76 -6.79
CA THR A 156 -1.06 9.05 -6.51
C THR A 156 0.18 9.95 -6.65
N LYS A 157 0.19 10.86 -7.64
CA LYS A 157 1.26 11.86 -7.80
C LYS A 157 1.43 12.81 -6.61
N ASP A 158 0.41 12.92 -5.77
CA ASP A 158 0.40 13.76 -4.56
C ASP A 158 0.81 13.00 -3.29
N ILE A 159 1.09 11.70 -3.42
CA ILE A 159 1.46 10.82 -2.30
C ILE A 159 2.96 10.55 -2.29
N PHE A 160 3.52 10.22 -3.45
CA PHE A 160 4.92 9.83 -3.57
C PHE A 160 5.49 10.12 -4.96
N GLU A 161 6.81 10.06 -5.05
CA GLU A 161 7.56 10.03 -6.31
C GLU A 161 8.56 8.87 -6.31
N TYR A 162 9.05 8.52 -7.49
CA TYR A 162 10.08 7.49 -7.62
C TYR A 162 11.47 8.11 -7.62
N ASP A 163 12.31 7.71 -6.66
CA ASP A 163 13.74 8.01 -6.61
C ASP A 163 14.51 6.85 -7.25
N GLN A 164 15.14 7.10 -8.40
CA GLN A 164 15.95 6.10 -9.07
C GLN A 164 17.39 6.14 -8.57
N ARG A 165 17.84 5.07 -7.92
CA ARG A 165 19.24 4.90 -7.51
C ARG A 165 19.90 3.76 -8.28
N ILE A 166 21.19 3.95 -8.56
CA ILE A 166 22.05 2.96 -9.22
C ILE A 166 23.07 2.50 -8.20
N GLY A 167 23.16 1.18 -8.00
CA GLY A 167 24.14 0.57 -7.13
C GLY A 167 25.16 -0.21 -7.93
N VAL A 168 26.41 -0.20 -7.45
CA VAL A 168 27.51 -0.98 -8.02
C VAL A 168 28.13 -1.87 -6.94
N LYS A 169 28.59 -3.05 -7.35
CA LYS A 169 29.41 -3.92 -6.51
C LYS A 169 30.88 -3.69 -6.83
N ILE A 170 31.66 -3.32 -5.83
CA ILE A 170 33.11 -3.13 -5.95
C ILE A 170 33.77 -4.42 -5.47
N ASP A 171 34.73 -4.93 -6.25
CA ASP A 171 35.65 -5.97 -5.79
C ASP A 171 36.75 -5.31 -4.94
N PRO A 172 36.83 -5.57 -3.62
CA PRO A 172 37.82 -4.93 -2.77
C PRO A 172 39.27 -5.31 -3.10
N SER A 173 39.48 -6.46 -3.75
CA SER A 173 40.83 -6.91 -4.12
C SER A 173 41.40 -6.16 -5.33
N LEU A 174 40.52 -5.73 -6.24
CA LEU A 174 40.88 -5.01 -7.45
C LEU A 174 40.58 -3.51 -7.37
N TYR A 175 39.81 -3.08 -6.36
CA TYR A 175 39.22 -1.75 -6.25
C TYR A 175 38.50 -1.30 -7.53
N SER A 176 37.91 -2.26 -8.25
CA SER A 176 37.23 -2.03 -9.52
C SER A 176 35.80 -2.57 -9.49
N VAL A 177 34.96 -2.00 -10.35
CA VAL A 177 33.64 -2.55 -10.66
C VAL A 177 33.87 -3.71 -11.62
N GLY A 178 33.35 -4.91 -11.32
CA GLY A 178 33.32 -6.00 -12.30
C GLY A 178 34.37 -7.10 -12.16
N GLY A 179 34.58 -7.63 -10.96
CA GLY A 179 35.22 -8.96 -10.80
C GLY A 179 34.35 -10.14 -11.29
N LYS A 180 33.05 -9.90 -11.55
CA LYS A 180 32.05 -10.82 -12.12
C LYS A 180 31.00 -10.02 -12.92
N GLU A 181 30.32 -10.66 -13.89
CA GLU A 181 29.32 -10.07 -14.81
C GLU A 181 28.16 -9.33 -14.09
N ASP A 182 27.98 -9.58 -12.79
CA ASP A 182 26.87 -9.10 -11.98
C ASP A 182 27.26 -7.98 -10.99
N SER A 183 27.63 -6.79 -11.48
CA SER A 183 28.08 -5.67 -10.63
C SER A 183 27.24 -4.38 -10.70
N LEU A 184 26.10 -4.35 -11.38
CA LEU A 184 25.26 -3.13 -11.54
C LEU A 184 23.76 -3.42 -11.34
N TYR A 185 23.09 -2.66 -10.47
CA TYR A 185 21.64 -2.75 -10.28
C TYR A 185 20.99 -1.36 -10.25
N ARG A 186 19.72 -1.29 -10.68
CA ARG A 186 18.93 -0.05 -10.68
C ARG A 186 17.62 -0.27 -9.94
N ILE A 187 17.34 0.58 -8.97
CA ILE A 187 16.13 0.49 -8.13
C ILE A 187 15.42 1.84 -8.16
N LYS A 188 14.13 1.82 -8.51
CA LYS A 188 13.21 2.94 -8.30
C LYS A 188 12.53 2.77 -6.94
N PHE A 189 13.07 3.46 -5.96
CA PHE A 189 12.53 3.52 -4.61
C PHE A 189 11.31 4.45 -4.56
N LEU A 190 10.42 4.20 -3.61
CA LEU A 190 9.28 5.06 -3.32
C LEU A 190 9.69 6.12 -2.29
N GLN A 191 9.57 7.39 -2.66
CA GLN A 191 9.80 8.54 -1.80
C GLN A 191 8.48 9.22 -1.47
N LEU A 192 8.03 9.10 -0.21
CA LEU A 192 6.81 9.79 0.24
C LEU A 192 7.02 11.31 0.28
N LYS A 193 5.97 12.07 -0.05
CA LYS A 193 5.94 13.51 0.23
C LYS A 193 5.94 13.76 1.74
N LYS A 194 6.44 14.94 2.16
CA LYS A 194 6.75 15.25 3.58
C LYS A 194 5.55 15.15 4.54
N ASP A 195 4.37 15.46 4.04
CA ASP A 195 3.07 15.49 4.73
C ASP A 195 2.32 14.15 4.69
N ILE A 196 2.91 13.13 4.05
CA ILE A 196 2.30 11.83 3.84
C ILE A 196 2.87 10.81 4.84
N SER A 197 1.97 9.98 5.39
CA SER A 197 2.33 8.82 6.21
C SER A 197 1.59 7.59 5.74
N PHE A 198 2.17 6.41 5.97
CA PHE A 198 1.38 5.19 5.94
C PHE A 198 0.69 5.00 7.28
N VAL A 199 -0.55 4.52 7.26
CA VAL A 199 -1.29 4.17 8.46
C VAL A 199 -1.88 2.78 8.33
N PHE A 200 -1.79 1.97 9.37
CA PHE A 200 -2.38 0.64 9.38
C PHE A 200 -2.83 0.27 10.80
N TRP A 201 -3.69 -0.73 10.90
CA TRP A 201 -4.12 -1.29 12.18
C TRP A 201 -3.72 -2.74 12.29
N ALA A 202 -3.29 -3.14 13.48
CA ALA A 202 -2.98 -4.53 13.81
C ALA A 202 -3.94 -5.03 14.90
N ASP A 203 -4.55 -6.17 14.64
CA ASP A 203 -5.33 -6.94 15.61
C ASP A 203 -4.50 -8.12 16.10
N PHE A 204 -4.24 -8.17 17.41
CA PHE A 204 -3.39 -9.17 18.04
C PHE A 204 -4.23 -10.30 18.65
N ASP A 205 -3.69 -11.52 18.59
CA ASP A 205 -4.33 -12.68 19.21
C ASP A 205 -3.82 -12.92 20.63
N PHE A 206 -4.39 -12.22 21.62
CA PHE A 206 -4.00 -12.39 23.04
C PHE A 206 -4.33 -13.77 23.63
N GLN A 207 -5.08 -14.63 22.92
CA GLN A 207 -5.25 -16.02 23.33
C GLN A 207 -4.01 -16.87 23.00
N ASN A 208 -3.17 -16.40 22.07
CA ASN A 208 -1.96 -17.08 21.62
C ASN A 208 -0.93 -17.24 22.75
N ASN A 209 -0.39 -18.46 22.88
CA ASN A 209 0.57 -18.80 23.93
C ASN A 209 1.93 -18.10 23.79
N GLU A 210 2.35 -17.74 22.59
CA GLU A 210 3.62 -17.03 22.34
C GLU A 210 3.56 -15.60 22.88
N LEU A 211 2.43 -14.89 22.71
CA LEU A 211 2.26 -13.57 23.33
C LEU A 211 2.25 -13.66 24.86
N LYS A 212 1.62 -14.70 25.42
CA LYS A 212 1.64 -14.95 26.88
C LYS A 212 3.06 -15.21 27.40
N LYS A 213 3.87 -16.00 26.68
CA LYS A 213 5.30 -16.22 27.00
C LYS A 213 6.11 -14.93 27.00
N ALA A 214 5.76 -13.98 26.13
CA ALA A 214 6.41 -12.68 26.03
C ALA A 214 5.88 -11.63 27.02
N GLU A 215 4.95 -12.01 27.90
CA GLU A 215 4.26 -11.11 28.85
C GLU A 215 3.46 -10.00 28.16
N LEU A 216 2.86 -10.31 27.01
CA LEU A 216 2.04 -9.39 26.21
C LEU A 216 0.57 -9.85 26.23
N PHE A 217 -0.15 -9.52 27.29
CA PHE A 217 -1.49 -10.06 27.55
C PHE A 217 -2.62 -9.20 27.00
N SER A 218 -2.34 -7.94 26.68
CA SER A 218 -3.34 -6.94 26.31
C SER A 218 -2.81 -5.93 25.29
N GLU A 219 -3.72 -5.13 24.73
CA GLU A 219 -3.35 -4.02 23.83
C GLU A 219 -2.44 -3.01 24.52
N ASN A 220 -2.63 -2.77 25.83
CA ASN A 220 -1.78 -1.88 26.61
C ASN A 220 -0.35 -2.41 26.72
N ASP A 221 -0.16 -3.72 26.86
CA ASP A 221 1.17 -4.31 26.94
C ASP A 221 1.92 -4.16 25.60
N ILE A 222 1.22 -4.37 24.49
CA ILE A 222 1.77 -4.14 23.15
C ILE A 222 2.06 -2.65 22.92
N LEU A 223 1.14 -1.77 23.32
CA LEU A 223 1.30 -0.32 23.22
C LEU A 223 2.53 0.15 24.00
N ASN A 224 2.72 -0.34 25.23
CA ASN A 224 3.89 -0.06 26.05
C ASN A 224 5.17 -0.61 25.41
N PHE A 225 5.14 -1.84 24.91
CA PHE A 225 6.27 -2.46 24.20
C PHE A 225 6.72 -1.62 23.01
N PHE A 226 5.79 -1.19 22.15
CA PHE A 226 6.11 -0.36 20.99
C PHE A 226 6.40 1.10 21.34
N ASN A 227 5.96 1.60 22.49
CA ASN A 227 6.31 2.96 22.93
C ASN A 227 7.69 3.08 23.60
N ASN A 228 8.39 1.97 23.81
CA ASN A 228 9.79 1.99 24.25
C ASN A 228 10.73 2.43 23.11
N GLU A 229 11.72 3.26 23.45
CA GLU A 229 12.75 3.70 22.51
C GLU A 229 13.74 2.56 22.18
N PRO A 230 14.24 2.47 20.93
CA PRO A 230 13.97 3.36 19.80
C PRO A 230 12.65 3.04 19.08
N LYS A 231 11.88 4.08 18.71
CA LYS A 231 10.65 3.97 17.89
C LYS A 231 10.94 3.84 16.39
N VAL A 232 11.72 2.83 16.04
CA VAL A 232 12.15 2.52 14.66
C VAL A 232 11.80 1.09 14.27
N LEU A 233 11.43 0.91 13.00
CA LEU A 233 11.22 -0.39 12.35
C LEU A 233 12.02 -0.45 11.04
N LYS A 234 12.41 -1.66 10.65
CA LYS A 234 12.79 -1.94 9.27
C LYS A 234 11.52 -2.23 8.48
N LEU A 235 11.34 -1.60 7.32
CA LEU A 235 10.16 -1.78 6.49
C LEU A 235 10.54 -1.90 5.02
N GLY A 236 10.07 -2.97 4.38
CA GLY A 236 10.41 -3.27 2.99
C GLY A 236 11.78 -3.91 2.82
N GLY A 237 12.28 -3.91 1.59
CA GLY A 237 13.61 -4.41 1.23
C GLY A 237 14.72 -3.37 1.45
N GLU A 238 15.95 -3.71 1.07
CA GLU A 238 17.12 -2.81 1.08
C GLU A 238 17.39 -2.14 2.45
N MET A 239 17.06 -2.83 3.55
CA MET A 239 17.31 -2.40 4.93
C MET A 239 16.78 -0.99 5.27
N ARG A 240 15.66 -0.58 4.65
CA ARG A 240 15.08 0.75 4.86
C ARG A 240 14.44 0.87 6.25
N ASN A 241 14.64 2.03 6.86
CA ASN A 241 14.16 2.31 8.21
C ASN A 241 13.01 3.32 8.19
N VAL A 242 12.09 3.14 9.12
CA VAL A 242 10.96 4.03 9.34
C VAL A 242 10.83 4.35 10.82
N ARG A 243 10.36 5.56 11.14
CA ARG A 243 9.85 5.87 12.47
C ARG A 243 8.36 5.52 12.52
N TYR A 244 7.90 5.15 13.70
CA TYR A 244 6.49 4.88 13.91
C TYR A 244 5.93 5.61 15.14
N LYS A 245 4.62 5.81 15.12
CA LYS A 245 3.81 6.10 16.30
C LYS A 245 2.77 5.00 16.43
N VAL A 246 2.48 4.60 17.65
CA VAL A 246 1.45 3.61 17.97
C VAL A 246 0.47 4.23 18.96
N GLU A 247 -0.82 4.02 18.70
CA GLU A 247 -1.95 4.49 19.51
C GLU A 247 -3.08 3.46 19.53
#